data_AF-A0A838LR93-F1
#
_entry.id   AF-A0A838LR93-F1
#
_cell.length_a   1.000
_cell.length_b   1.000
_cell.length_c   1.000
_cell.angle_alpha   90.00
_cell.angle_beta   90.00
_cell.angle_gamma   90.00
#
_symmetry.space_group_name_H-M   'P 1'
#
loop_
_entity.id
_entity.type
_entity.pdbx_description
1 polymer ?
#
loop_
_entity_poly.entity_id
_entity_poly.type
_entity_poly.pdbx_seq_one_letter_code
_entity_poly.pdbx_strand_id
1 'polypeptide(L)'
;MSDTPVSGGSDEQPQHHEAARVPTAPDYVVHHVDEKAVTVDWFFGDRRVGTKLTQLALVLIGWFFVILPVVITTSALVHRNDDDGGWWGYHEGFVMWEVTMLFLGILLVLFVVGFLALHLLDASGRRTREQTTTYDEERLALRLEVAGSWYADKFGPADLRKQQTRVHIEPYGDIETYELRGRYRSFGAE
;
A
#
# COMPACT_ATOMS: atom_id res chain seq x y z
N MET A 1 69.29 31.74 46.98
CA MET A 1 70.55 31.04 46.66
C MET A 1 70.26 29.57 46.89
N SER A 2 69.63 28.93 45.88
CA SER A 2 70.29 28.01 44.90
C SER A 2 70.43 26.61 45.51
N ASP A 3 70.13 25.47 44.90
CA ASP A 3 69.43 25.03 43.69
C ASP A 3 69.12 23.52 43.90
N THR A 4 68.22 23.00 43.08
CA THR A 4 67.69 21.63 42.80
C THR A 4 68.69 20.44 42.80
N PRO A 5 68.29 19.12 42.75
CA PRO A 5 67.40 18.51 41.72
C PRO A 5 66.48 17.28 42.13
N VAL A 6 65.30 17.08 41.48
CA VAL A 6 64.90 16.10 40.39
C VAL A 6 64.87 14.62 40.88
N SER A 7 63.90 13.71 40.67
CA SER A 7 62.93 13.38 39.59
C SER A 7 61.97 12.27 40.07
N GLY A 8 60.86 12.04 39.35
CA GLY A 8 60.34 10.67 39.15
C GLY A 8 58.85 10.46 39.41
N GLY A 9 58.02 10.78 38.41
CA GLY A 9 56.59 10.47 38.37
C GLY A 9 56.29 8.97 38.34
N SER A 10 55.18 8.59 38.95
CA SER A 10 54.53 7.28 38.82
C SER A 10 53.16 7.53 38.18
N ASP A 11 53.09 7.29 36.87
CA ASP A 11 51.86 7.34 36.10
C ASP A 11 50.96 6.15 36.49
N GLU A 12 49.90 6.40 37.25
CA GLU A 12 48.73 5.53 37.26
C GLU A 12 47.85 5.94 36.05
N GLN A 13 47.93 5.18 34.96
CA GLN A 13 46.95 5.23 33.87
C GLN A 13 45.66 4.53 34.33
N PRO A 14 44.50 5.21 34.40
CA PRO A 14 43.22 4.53 34.42
C PRO A 14 42.94 4.00 33.01
N GLN A 15 42.64 2.72 32.95
CA GLN A 15 42.19 1.99 31.78
C GLN A 15 41.06 2.74 31.09
N HIS A 16 41.31 3.22 29.86
CA HIS A 16 40.28 3.68 28.97
C HIS A 16 39.44 2.47 28.56
N HIS A 17 38.30 2.28 29.25
CA HIS A 17 37.18 1.55 28.68
C HIS A 17 36.74 2.31 27.43
N GLU A 18 37.18 1.84 26.27
CA GLU A 18 36.68 2.28 24.97
C GLU A 18 35.20 1.86 24.90
N ALA A 19 34.33 2.77 25.34
CA ALA A 19 32.90 2.67 25.19
C ALA A 19 32.63 2.45 23.70
N ALA A 20 32.06 1.29 23.37
CA ALA A 20 31.54 0.99 22.04
C ALA A 20 30.75 2.21 21.55
N ARG A 21 31.28 2.90 20.54
CA ARG A 21 30.58 4.03 19.93
C ARG A 21 29.28 3.48 19.36
N VAL A 22 28.17 3.82 20.00
CA VAL A 22 26.84 3.66 19.42
C VAL A 22 26.89 4.39 18.08
N PRO A 23 26.62 3.73 16.94
CA PRO A 23 26.63 4.40 15.65
C PRO A 23 25.53 5.47 15.68
N THR A 24 25.95 6.72 15.80
CA THR A 24 25.04 7.87 15.78
C THR A 24 24.50 8.01 14.36
N ALA A 25 23.19 8.12 14.24
CA ALA A 25 22.54 8.35 12.96
C ALA A 25 23.16 9.60 12.28
N PRO A 26 23.48 9.53 10.98
CA PRO A 26 24.02 10.68 10.27
C PRO A 26 22.97 11.79 10.13
N ASP A 27 23.45 13.03 10.04
CA ASP A 27 22.70 14.29 10.18
C ASP A 27 21.58 14.51 9.13
N TYR A 28 21.37 13.56 8.21
CA TYR A 28 20.42 13.64 7.10
C TYR A 28 19.23 12.66 7.20
N VAL A 29 19.09 11.89 8.30
CA VAL A 29 17.87 11.11 8.57
C VAL A 29 16.77 12.03 9.10
N VAL A 30 15.95 12.58 8.21
CA VAL A 30 14.98 13.64 8.55
C VAL A 30 13.70 13.09 9.20
N HIS A 31 13.32 11.83 8.97
CA HIS A 31 12.05 11.27 9.46
C HIS A 31 12.18 9.85 10.01
N HIS A 32 11.94 9.72 11.32
CA HIS A 32 11.70 8.45 11.99
C HIS A 32 10.18 8.29 12.19
N VAL A 33 9.56 7.31 11.53
CA VAL A 33 8.13 7.04 11.67
C VAL A 33 7.96 5.89 12.66
N ASP A 34 7.41 6.23 13.83
CA ASP A 34 7.09 5.28 14.90
C ASP A 34 5.93 4.36 14.45
N GLU A 35 6.08 3.04 14.54
CA GLU A 35 5.13 2.03 14.01
C GLU A 35 3.70 2.20 14.54
N LYS A 36 3.56 2.82 15.72
CA LYS A 36 2.28 3.14 16.36
C LYS A 36 1.43 4.13 15.56
N ALA A 37 2.02 4.88 14.63
CA ALA A 37 1.32 5.81 13.76
C ALA A 37 0.63 5.13 12.55
N VAL A 38 0.99 3.88 12.24
CA VAL A 38 0.49 3.16 11.05
C VAL A 38 -0.87 2.49 11.30
N THR A 39 -1.28 2.30 12.56
CA THR A 39 -2.52 1.60 12.94
C THR A 39 -3.55 2.50 13.62
N VAL A 40 -3.64 3.77 13.21
CA VAL A 40 -4.73 4.64 13.68
C VAL A 40 -6.01 4.29 12.92
N ASP A 41 -6.74 3.31 13.45
CA ASP A 41 -8.12 3.06 13.07
C ASP A 41 -8.94 4.33 13.35
N TRP A 42 -9.46 4.94 12.29
CA TRP A 42 -10.23 6.18 12.34
C TRP A 42 -11.51 6.04 13.20
N PHE A 43 -11.97 4.82 13.47
CA PHE A 43 -13.12 4.56 14.33
C PHE A 43 -12.78 4.73 15.83
N PHE A 44 -11.56 4.39 16.25
CA PHE A 44 -11.11 4.47 17.65
C PHE A 44 -10.26 5.71 17.96
N GLY A 45 -9.91 6.51 16.95
CA GLY A 45 -9.22 7.79 17.14
C GLY A 45 -9.99 8.78 18.03
N ASP A 46 -9.23 9.58 18.76
CA ASP A 46 -9.69 10.54 19.79
C ASP A 46 -10.27 11.84 19.17
N ARG A 47 -10.98 11.73 18.03
CA ARG A 47 -11.66 12.86 17.37
C ARG A 47 -13.17 12.84 17.60
N ARG A 48 -13.74 14.06 17.65
CA ARG A 48 -15.12 14.46 17.95
C ARG A 48 -16.18 13.36 17.78
N VAL A 49 -16.90 13.09 18.87
CA VAL A 49 -18.06 12.19 18.98
C VAL A 49 -19.09 12.35 17.84
N GLY A 50 -19.21 13.55 17.26
CA GLY A 50 -20.09 13.83 16.12
C GLY A 50 -19.80 12.98 14.88
N THR A 51 -18.53 12.72 14.55
CA THR A 51 -18.17 11.91 13.38
C THR A 51 -18.49 10.43 13.58
N LYS A 52 -18.47 9.96 14.83
CA LYS A 52 -18.84 8.58 15.19
C LYS A 52 -20.35 8.37 15.07
N LEU A 53 -21.16 9.38 15.42
CA LEU A 53 -22.62 9.32 15.28
C LEU A 53 -23.05 9.33 13.81
N THR A 54 -22.42 10.13 12.95
CA THR A 54 -22.72 10.12 11.52
C THR A 54 -22.30 8.80 10.88
N GLN A 55 -21.15 8.23 11.27
CA GLN A 55 -20.71 6.93 10.79
C GLN A 55 -21.67 5.81 11.22
N LEU A 56 -22.11 5.80 12.49
CA LEU A 56 -23.11 4.84 12.96
C LEU A 56 -24.44 5.01 12.23
N ALA A 57 -24.90 6.25 12.01
CA ALA A 57 -26.12 6.52 11.25
C ALA A 57 -26.02 6.02 9.81
N LEU A 58 -24.88 6.23 9.13
CA LEU A 58 -24.65 5.71 7.78
C LEU A 58 -24.63 4.18 7.74
N VAL A 59 -24.03 3.53 8.74
CA VAL A 59 -24.04 2.07 8.88
C VAL A 59 -25.47 1.56 9.08
N LEU A 60 -26.26 2.19 9.95
CA LEU A 60 -27.66 1.83 10.18
C LEU A 60 -28.53 2.04 8.94
N ILE A 61 -28.33 3.15 8.22
CA ILE A 61 -29.00 3.40 6.94
C ILE A 61 -28.61 2.34 5.91
N GLY A 62 -27.33 1.99 5.82
CA GLY A 62 -26.85 0.91 4.96
C GLY A 62 -27.53 -0.43 5.28
N TRP A 63 -27.57 -0.81 6.56
CA TRP A 63 -28.27 -2.02 7.01
C TRP A 63 -29.77 -1.98 6.74
N PHE A 64 -30.41 -0.82 6.91
CA PHE A 64 -31.83 -0.64 6.56
C PHE A 64 -32.07 -0.94 5.08
N PHE A 65 -31.26 -0.39 4.17
CA PHE A 65 -31.38 -0.66 2.73
C PHE A 65 -31.02 -2.10 2.34
N VAL A 66 -30.22 -2.82 3.12
CA VAL A 66 -29.92 -4.24 2.90
C VAL A 66 -31.08 -5.13 3.37
N ILE A 67 -31.68 -4.83 4.50
CA ILE A 67 -32.76 -5.63 5.10
C ILE A 67 -34.09 -5.37 4.39
N LEU A 68 -34.34 -4.12 3.97
CA LEU A 68 -35.58 -3.70 3.32
C LEU A 68 -36.00 -4.58 2.13
N PRO A 69 -35.15 -4.87 1.12
CA PRO A 69 -35.53 -5.75 0.02
C PRO A 69 -35.79 -7.19 0.47
N VAL A 70 -35.08 -7.69 1.50
CA VAL A 70 -35.31 -9.04 2.05
C VAL A 70 -36.68 -9.13 2.72
N VAL A 71 -37.05 -8.13 3.51
CA VAL A 71 -38.36 -8.06 4.17
C VAL A 71 -39.47 -7.93 3.14
N ILE A 72 -39.31 -7.06 2.14
CA ILE A 72 -40.27 -6.91 1.04
C ILE A 72 -40.44 -8.23 0.28
N THR A 73 -39.34 -8.89 -0.10
CA THR A 73 -39.38 -10.17 -0.83
C THR A 73 -40.05 -11.26 0.00
N THR A 74 -39.68 -11.38 1.27
CA THR A 74 -40.23 -12.40 2.18
C THR A 74 -41.72 -12.16 2.42
N SER A 75 -42.10 -10.91 2.65
CA SER A 75 -43.49 -10.50 2.85
C SER A 75 -44.34 -10.77 1.60
N ALA A 76 -43.84 -10.44 0.42
CA ALA A 76 -44.51 -10.70 -0.86
C ALA A 76 -44.63 -12.20 -1.18
N LEU A 77 -43.64 -13.02 -0.82
CA LEU A 77 -43.67 -14.46 -1.06
C LEU A 77 -44.65 -15.18 -0.12
N VAL A 78 -44.69 -14.77 1.16
CA VAL A 78 -45.55 -15.40 2.18
C VAL A 78 -47.03 -15.08 1.95
N HIS A 79 -47.36 -13.84 1.55
CA HIS A 79 -48.76 -13.41 1.36
C HIS A 79 -49.24 -13.53 -0.10
N ARG A 80 -48.53 -14.30 -0.94
CA ARG A 80 -48.87 -14.47 -2.37
C ARG A 80 -50.24 -15.13 -2.59
N ASN A 81 -50.73 -15.90 -1.63
CA ASN A 81 -51.96 -16.70 -1.73
C ASN A 81 -53.03 -16.34 -0.68
N ASP A 82 -52.82 -15.29 0.13
CA ASP A 82 -53.80 -14.81 1.11
C ASP A 82 -54.37 -13.47 0.63
N ASP A 83 -55.64 -13.47 0.21
CA ASP A 83 -56.32 -12.28 -0.33
C ASP A 83 -56.52 -11.17 0.73
N ASP A 84 -56.47 -11.50 2.03
CA ASP A 84 -56.68 -10.56 3.15
C ASP A 84 -55.45 -10.40 4.08
N GLY A 85 -54.30 -10.97 3.70
CA GLY A 85 -53.13 -11.11 4.57
C GLY A 85 -52.13 -9.95 4.50
N GLY A 86 -52.36 -8.87 5.24
CA GLY A 86 -51.30 -7.91 5.62
C GLY A 86 -51.12 -6.65 4.74
N TRP A 87 -50.05 -5.88 4.97
CA TRP A 87 -49.76 -4.55 4.34
C TRP A 87 -49.80 -4.56 2.79
N TRP A 88 -49.84 -5.74 2.16
CA TRP A 88 -49.91 -5.97 0.72
C TRP A 88 -51.33 -6.24 0.17
N GLY A 89 -52.39 -6.18 1.00
CA GLY A 89 -53.78 -6.36 0.56
C GLY A 89 -54.28 -5.32 -0.46
N TYR A 90 -53.48 -4.29 -0.74
CA TYR A 90 -53.74 -3.37 -1.83
C TYR A 90 -53.14 -3.95 -3.14
N HIS A 91 -54.00 -4.32 -4.10
CA HIS A 91 -53.64 -4.91 -5.39
C HIS A 91 -52.46 -4.23 -6.12
N GLU A 92 -52.18 -2.95 -5.83
CA GLU A 92 -51.05 -2.20 -6.40
C GLU A 92 -49.68 -2.61 -5.85
N GLY A 93 -49.60 -3.21 -4.66
CA GLY A 93 -48.34 -3.63 -4.08
C GLY A 93 -47.65 -4.72 -4.90
N PHE A 94 -48.38 -5.79 -5.26
CA PHE A 94 -47.83 -6.86 -6.09
C PHE A 94 -47.43 -6.36 -7.49
N VAL A 95 -48.21 -5.45 -8.08
CA VAL A 95 -47.84 -4.81 -9.35
C VAL A 95 -46.57 -3.96 -9.21
N MET A 96 -46.44 -3.19 -8.13
CA MET A 96 -45.23 -2.41 -7.84
C MET A 96 -44.01 -3.31 -7.64
N TRP A 97 -44.17 -4.46 -6.99
CA TRP A 97 -43.13 -5.46 -6.81
C TRP A 97 -42.66 -6.06 -8.15
N GLU A 98 -43.60 -6.45 -9.02
CA GLU A 98 -43.27 -6.97 -10.35
C GLU A 98 -42.56 -5.93 -11.20
N VAL A 99 -43.04 -4.68 -11.21
CA VAL A 99 -42.39 -3.56 -11.93
C VAL A 99 -41.00 -3.28 -11.38
N THR A 100 -40.83 -3.29 -10.05
CA THR A 100 -39.53 -3.08 -9.39
C THR A 100 -38.56 -4.19 -9.75
N MET A 101 -38.99 -5.45 -9.71
CA MET A 101 -38.16 -6.60 -10.08
C MET A 101 -37.79 -6.59 -11.56
N LEU A 102 -38.71 -6.19 -12.44
CA LEU A 102 -38.44 -6.01 -13.87
C LEU A 102 -37.42 -4.89 -14.10
N PHE A 103 -37.58 -3.74 -13.43
CA PHE A 103 -36.64 -2.62 -13.50
C PHE A 103 -35.24 -3.03 -13.00
N LEU A 104 -35.14 -3.72 -11.86
CA LEU A 104 -33.89 -4.25 -11.33
C LEU A 104 -33.26 -5.28 -12.28
N GLY A 105 -34.07 -6.14 -12.89
CA GLY A 105 -33.63 -7.10 -13.89
C GLY A 105 -33.04 -6.44 -15.13
N ILE A 106 -33.70 -5.40 -15.64
CA ILE A 106 -33.19 -4.61 -16.78
C ILE A 106 -31.86 -3.93 -16.41
N LEU A 107 -31.78 -3.33 -15.21
CA LEU A 107 -30.56 -2.68 -14.75
C LEU A 107 -29.41 -3.68 -14.58
N LEU A 108 -29.68 -4.87 -14.04
CA LEU A 108 -28.70 -5.95 -13.94
C LEU A 108 -28.21 -6.40 -15.32
N VAL A 109 -29.11 -6.62 -16.28
CA VAL A 109 -28.74 -7.00 -17.65
C VAL A 109 -27.89 -5.91 -18.30
N LEU A 110 -28.29 -4.64 -18.18
CA LEU A 110 -27.53 -3.51 -18.69
C LEU A 110 -26.14 -3.44 -18.05
N PHE A 111 -26.06 -3.65 -16.73
CA PHE A 111 -24.80 -3.69 -16.00
C PHE A 111 -23.91 -4.83 -16.48
N VAL A 112 -24.45 -6.05 -16.61
CA VAL A 112 -23.69 -7.23 -17.08
C VAL A 112 -23.21 -7.03 -18.51
N VAL A 113 -24.07 -6.55 -19.42
CA VAL A 113 -23.71 -6.29 -20.81
C VAL A 113 -22.67 -5.17 -20.92
N GLY A 114 -22.87 -4.07 -20.18
CA GLY A 114 -21.93 -2.95 -20.14
C GLY A 114 -20.57 -3.36 -19.57
N PHE A 115 -20.56 -4.10 -18.45
CA PHE A 115 -19.36 -4.65 -17.85
C PHE A 115 -18.64 -5.61 -18.81
N LEU A 116 -19.38 -6.54 -19.43
CA LEU A 116 -18.81 -7.49 -20.37
C LEU A 116 -18.21 -6.78 -21.60
N ALA A 117 -18.89 -5.77 -22.14
CA ALA A 117 -18.39 -4.97 -23.24
C ALA A 117 -17.10 -4.23 -22.87
N LEU A 118 -17.06 -3.57 -21.70
CA LEU A 118 -15.85 -2.91 -21.19
C LEU A 118 -14.72 -3.92 -20.97
N HIS A 119 -15.04 -5.09 -20.41
CA HIS A 119 -14.07 -6.14 -20.15
C HIS A 119 -13.46 -6.69 -21.46
N LEU A 120 -14.29 -6.91 -22.49
CA LEU A 120 -13.83 -7.33 -23.82
C LEU A 120 -12.96 -6.26 -24.50
N LEU A 121 -13.33 -4.98 -24.37
CA LEU A 121 -12.55 -3.86 -24.89
C LEU A 121 -11.18 -3.77 -24.20
N ASP A 122 -11.14 -3.87 -22.86
CA ASP A 122 -9.90 -3.88 -22.10
C ASP A 122 -9.03 -5.10 -22.47
N ALA A 123 -9.62 -6.30 -22.50
CA ALA A 123 -8.91 -7.53 -22.84
C ALA A 123 -8.32 -7.48 -24.26
N SER A 124 -9.03 -6.88 -25.22
CA SER A 124 -8.53 -6.64 -26.58
C SER A 124 -7.40 -5.61 -26.60
N GLY A 125 -7.54 -4.51 -25.87
CA GLY A 125 -6.52 -3.46 -25.75
C GLY A 125 -5.23 -3.93 -25.07
N ARG A 126 -5.32 -4.86 -24.10
CA ARG A 126 -4.16 -5.43 -23.40
C ARG A 126 -3.24 -6.20 -24.34
N ARG A 127 -3.79 -7.03 -25.24
CA ARG A 127 -2.97 -7.76 -26.23
C ARG A 127 -2.20 -6.85 -27.17
N THR A 128 -2.78 -5.71 -27.53
CA THR A 128 -2.12 -4.70 -28.36
C THR A 128 -1.07 -3.93 -27.54
N ARG A 129 -1.37 -3.56 -26.29
CA ARG A 129 -0.40 -2.89 -25.39
C ARG A 129 0.80 -3.77 -25.02
N GLU A 130 0.61 -5.08 -24.86
CA GLU A 130 1.69 -6.03 -24.57
C GLU A 130 2.66 -6.18 -25.74
N GLN A 131 2.21 -5.98 -26.98
CA GLN A 131 3.05 -6.03 -28.18
C GLN A 131 3.77 -4.71 -28.48
N THR A 132 3.24 -3.59 -27.98
CA THR A 132 3.91 -2.29 -28.12
C THR A 132 4.98 -2.17 -27.03
N THR A 133 6.22 -2.51 -27.38
CA THR A 133 7.40 -2.16 -26.59
C THR A 133 7.36 -0.66 -26.28
N THR A 134 6.96 -0.34 -25.05
CA THR A 134 6.79 1.05 -24.58
C THR A 134 8.11 1.65 -24.09
N TYR A 135 9.13 0.81 -23.93
CA TYR A 135 10.46 1.20 -23.47
C TYR A 135 11.46 1.23 -24.61
N ASP A 136 12.36 2.19 -24.59
CA ASP A 136 13.50 2.25 -25.50
C ASP A 136 14.52 1.16 -25.11
N GLU A 137 14.74 0.19 -26.00
CA GLU A 137 15.62 -0.97 -25.76
C GLU A 137 17.08 -0.55 -25.56
N GLU A 138 17.56 0.46 -26.30
CA GLU A 138 18.94 0.96 -26.19
C GLU A 138 19.17 1.58 -24.82
N ARG A 139 18.20 2.39 -24.38
CA ARG A 139 18.23 3.02 -23.06
C ARG A 139 18.07 2.01 -21.92
N LEU A 140 17.29 0.95 -22.09
CA LEU A 140 17.20 -0.13 -21.11
C LEU A 140 18.53 -0.89 -20.98
N ALA A 141 19.17 -1.20 -22.10
CA ALA A 141 20.49 -1.86 -22.11
C ALA A 141 21.54 -1.01 -21.37
N LEU A 142 21.58 0.30 -21.66
CA LEU A 142 22.50 1.24 -21.00
C LEU A 142 22.24 1.32 -19.48
N ARG A 143 20.97 1.34 -19.04
CA ARG A 143 20.63 1.32 -17.61
C ARG A 143 21.05 0.04 -16.92
N LEU A 144 20.92 -1.10 -17.60
CA LEU A 144 21.35 -2.41 -17.07
C LEU A 144 22.87 -2.49 -16.93
N GLU A 145 23.62 -1.95 -17.89
CA GLU A 145 25.09 -1.90 -17.83
C GLU A 145 25.59 -0.97 -16.72
N VAL A 146 25.04 0.24 -16.62
CA VAL A 146 25.40 1.21 -15.58
C VAL A 146 25.04 0.68 -14.19
N ALA A 147 23.87 0.06 -14.03
CA ALA A 147 23.51 -0.57 -12.77
C ALA A 147 24.42 -1.77 -12.47
N GLY A 148 24.64 -2.65 -13.46
CA GLY A 148 25.46 -3.85 -13.29
C GLY A 148 26.89 -3.54 -12.85
N SER A 149 27.54 -2.59 -13.52
CA SER A 149 28.89 -2.13 -13.17
C SER A 149 28.95 -1.50 -11.78
N TRP A 150 27.98 -0.65 -11.44
CA TRP A 150 27.92 -0.02 -10.12
C TRP A 150 27.67 -1.02 -8.98
N TYR A 151 26.74 -1.96 -9.16
CA TYR A 151 26.51 -3.02 -8.18
C TYR A 151 27.72 -3.96 -8.04
N ALA A 152 28.44 -4.22 -9.13
CA ALA A 152 29.65 -5.05 -9.10
C ALA A 152 30.78 -4.37 -8.32
N ASP A 153 30.90 -3.04 -8.44
CA ASP A 153 31.87 -2.24 -7.67
C ASP A 153 31.54 -2.24 -6.17
N LYS A 154 30.26 -2.05 -5.81
CA LYS A 154 29.82 -1.92 -4.41
C LYS A 154 29.69 -3.25 -3.66
N PHE A 155 29.21 -4.30 -4.32
CA PHE A 155 28.85 -5.58 -3.68
C PHE A 155 29.57 -6.79 -4.28
N GLY A 156 30.44 -6.57 -5.26
CA GLY A 156 31.14 -7.62 -5.97
C GLY A 156 30.33 -8.25 -7.12
N PRO A 157 30.98 -9.15 -7.89
CA PRO A 157 30.40 -9.76 -9.09
C PRO A 157 29.04 -10.41 -8.85
N ALA A 158 28.13 -10.26 -9.82
CA ALA A 158 26.77 -10.76 -9.73
C ALA A 158 26.70 -12.28 -9.51
N ASP A 159 27.62 -13.04 -10.11
CA ASP A 159 27.65 -14.50 -10.01
C ASP A 159 27.96 -14.97 -8.59
N LEU A 160 28.85 -14.27 -7.89
CA LEU A 160 29.16 -14.57 -6.49
C LEU A 160 27.98 -14.24 -5.57
N ARG A 161 27.26 -13.15 -5.84
CA ARG A 161 26.09 -12.74 -5.05
C ARG A 161 24.92 -13.71 -5.20
N LYS A 162 24.67 -14.22 -6.41
CA LYS A 162 23.58 -15.18 -6.68
C LYS A 162 23.84 -16.57 -6.07
N GLN A 163 25.09 -16.91 -5.79
CA GLN A 163 25.47 -18.18 -5.16
C GLN A 163 25.40 -18.14 -3.63
N GLN A 164 25.34 -16.96 -3.03
CA GLN A 164 25.31 -16.77 -1.58
C GLN A 164 23.88 -16.56 -1.08
N THR A 165 23.47 -17.31 -0.05
CA THR A 165 22.15 -17.16 0.58
C THR A 165 22.03 -15.86 1.38
N ARG A 166 23.16 -15.29 1.83
CA ARG A 166 23.21 -14.07 2.63
C ARG A 166 24.41 -13.23 2.22
N VAL A 167 24.17 -11.95 1.93
CA VAL A 167 25.19 -10.94 1.65
C VAL A 167 25.36 -10.10 2.91
N HIS A 168 26.60 -9.94 3.38
CA HIS A 168 26.88 -9.00 4.47
C HIS A 168 27.14 -7.62 3.87
N ILE A 169 26.23 -6.69 4.15
CA ILE A 169 26.39 -5.28 3.81
C ILE A 169 26.92 -4.57 5.04
N GLU A 170 27.96 -3.74 4.88
CA GLU A 170 28.49 -2.92 5.97
C GLU A 170 27.45 -1.87 6.40
N PRO A 171 27.46 -1.43 7.68
CA PRO A 171 26.64 -0.30 8.11
C PRO A 171 26.92 0.92 7.22
N TYR A 172 25.85 1.55 6.68
CA TYR A 172 25.93 2.64 5.68
C TYR A 172 26.38 2.24 4.27
N GLY A 173 26.49 0.93 3.98
CA GLY A 173 26.74 0.39 2.64
C GLY A 173 25.46 0.13 1.82
N ASP A 174 24.29 0.53 2.29
CA ASP A 174 23.02 0.33 1.58
C ASP A 174 22.88 1.27 0.37
N ILE A 175 21.94 0.97 -0.50
CA ILE A 175 21.66 1.71 -1.73
C ILE A 175 20.78 2.90 -1.40
N GLU A 176 21.30 4.10 -1.60
CA GLU A 176 20.53 5.31 -1.37
C GLU A 176 19.49 5.55 -2.48
N THR A 177 18.35 6.14 -2.10
CA THR A 177 17.14 6.27 -2.95
C THR A 177 17.40 6.93 -4.31
N TYR A 178 18.40 7.82 -4.39
CA TYR A 178 18.68 8.62 -5.60
C TYR A 178 20.02 8.33 -6.27
N GLU A 179 20.84 7.46 -5.70
CA GLU A 179 22.23 7.24 -6.14
C GLU A 179 22.28 6.69 -7.56
N LEU A 180 21.44 5.69 -7.85
CA LEU A 180 21.33 5.07 -9.18
C LEU A 180 20.75 6.03 -10.23
N ARG A 181 19.80 6.89 -9.83
CA ARG A 181 19.20 7.88 -10.73
C ARG A 181 20.22 8.96 -11.13
N GLY A 182 21.07 9.39 -10.19
CA GLY A 182 22.18 10.29 -10.48
C GLY A 182 23.18 9.68 -11.48
N ARG A 183 23.51 8.39 -11.31
CA ARG A 183 24.34 7.64 -12.27
C ARG A 183 23.71 7.61 -13.66
N TYR A 184 22.43 7.28 -13.80
CA TYR A 184 21.77 7.28 -15.11
C TYR A 184 21.86 8.63 -15.84
N ARG A 185 21.74 9.74 -15.10
CA ARG A 185 21.94 11.09 -15.67
C ARG A 185 23.35 11.30 -16.19
N SER A 186 24.37 10.89 -15.42
CA SER A 186 25.77 11.05 -15.83
C SER A 186 26.14 10.25 -17.09
N PHE A 187 25.48 9.12 -17.33
CA PHE A 187 25.71 8.26 -18.50
C PHE A 187 24.72 8.51 -19.65
N GLY A 188 23.84 9.52 -19.55
CA GLY A 188 22.87 9.84 -20.62
C GLY A 188 21.71 8.85 -20.75
N ALA A 189 21.46 8.03 -19.73
CA ALA A 189 20.41 7.00 -19.70
C ALA A 189 19.07 7.50 -19.11
N GLU A 190 18.89 8.83 -19.03
CA GLU A 190 17.73 9.51 -18.42
C GLU A 190 16.44 9.26 -19.15
#